data_AF-A0A9D5MEG4-F1
#
_entry.id   AF-A0A9D5MEG4-F1
#
_cell.length_a   1.000
_cell.length_b   1.000
_cell.length_c   1.000
_cell.angle_alpha   90.00
_cell.angle_beta   90.00
_cell.angle_gamma   90.00
#
_symmetry.space_group_name_H-M   'P 1'
#
loop_
_entity.id
_entity.type
_entity.pdbx_description
1 polymer ?
#
loop_
_entity_poly.entity_id
_entity_poly.type
_entity_poly.pdbx_seq_one_letter_code
_entity_poly.pdbx_strand_id
1 'polypeptide(L)'
;MREEELTRLVEAVTAQVLDTLARNGAATVDRPALPPALVLGDAKRLPEKLFAHCRPATLEELARAGCISAFDCVIIESLTTKQLASLALGLPSDDACRAVMGALLEGVPVFMADDAPAHRAFQGRGSAALYALLEGYVRQLMIFGVKPLSCALDRSAPTSFTPPVPQEQRASRAVFETHAQPNYDRLVTEAHAVRLCAEANGAISLAPGTLVTPAARDVFAAAGVTVTIERKQP
;
A
#
# COMPACT_ATOMS: atom_id res chain seq x y z
N MET A 1 -15.97 -63.45 -17.94
CA MET A 1 -16.85 -62.92 -16.87
C MET A 1 -16.20 -61.78 -16.09
N ARG A 2 -14.97 -61.88 -15.55
CA ARG A 2 -14.33 -60.75 -14.83
C ARG A 2 -13.85 -59.58 -15.72
N GLU A 3 -13.44 -59.83 -16.96
CA GLU A 3 -12.98 -58.77 -17.87
C GLU A 3 -14.13 -57.89 -18.38
N GLU A 4 -15.27 -58.48 -18.72
CA GLU A 4 -16.45 -57.74 -19.22
C GLU A 4 -17.05 -56.81 -18.16
N GLU A 5 -17.01 -57.21 -16.89
CA GLU A 5 -17.43 -56.37 -15.77
C GLU A 5 -16.49 -55.18 -15.56
N LEU A 6 -15.17 -55.40 -15.73
CA LEU A 6 -14.17 -54.34 -15.63
C LEU A 6 -14.33 -53.33 -16.76
N THR A 7 -14.56 -53.79 -18.00
CA THR A 7 -14.81 -52.90 -19.15
C THR A 7 -16.06 -52.06 -18.94
N ARG A 8 -17.16 -52.66 -18.46
CA ARG A 8 -18.40 -51.93 -18.15
C ARG A 8 -18.22 -50.92 -17.03
N LEU A 9 -17.41 -51.23 -16.02
CA LEU A 9 -17.13 -50.29 -14.93
C LEU A 9 -16.28 -49.12 -15.42
N VAL A 10 -15.28 -49.36 -16.27
CA VAL A 10 -14.47 -48.30 -16.88
C VAL A 10 -15.31 -47.40 -17.79
N GLU A 11 -16.21 -47.97 -18.60
CA GLU A 11 -17.14 -47.20 -19.43
C GLU A 11 -18.11 -46.36 -18.59
N ALA A 12 -18.63 -46.91 -17.49
CA ALA A 12 -19.52 -46.16 -16.59
C ALA A 12 -18.78 -45.00 -15.89
N VAL A 13 -17.56 -45.24 -15.40
CA VAL A 13 -16.75 -44.21 -14.74
C VAL A 13 -16.32 -43.14 -15.75
N THR A 14 -15.90 -43.53 -16.96
CA THR A 14 -15.51 -42.56 -18.00
C THR A 14 -16.69 -41.73 -18.47
N ALA A 15 -17.88 -42.33 -18.64
CA ALA A 15 -19.10 -41.59 -18.92
C ALA A 15 -19.45 -40.61 -17.80
N GLN A 16 -19.29 -41.00 -16.54
CA GLN A 16 -19.57 -40.14 -15.39
C GLN A 16 -18.54 -39.01 -15.23
N VAL A 17 -17.27 -39.26 -15.54
CA VAL A 17 -16.22 -38.22 -15.58
C VAL A 17 -16.47 -37.27 -16.75
N LEU A 18 -16.88 -37.76 -17.92
CA LEU A 18 -17.23 -36.91 -19.06
C LEU A 18 -18.49 -36.07 -18.78
N ASP A 19 -19.50 -36.63 -18.12
CA ASP A 19 -20.72 -35.91 -17.75
C ASP A 19 -20.45 -34.85 -16.66
N THR A 20 -19.58 -35.14 -15.68
CA THR A 20 -19.14 -34.14 -14.69
C THR A 20 -18.25 -33.05 -15.31
N LEU A 21 -17.37 -33.40 -16.26
CA LEU A 21 -16.60 -32.41 -17.02
C LEU A 21 -17.47 -31.59 -17.97
N ALA A 22 -18.51 -32.17 -18.57
CA ALA A 22 -19.45 -31.44 -19.41
C ALA A 22 -20.36 -30.51 -18.59
N ARG A 23 -20.81 -30.94 -17.41
CA ARG A 23 -21.59 -30.12 -16.46
C ARG A 23 -20.75 -29.00 -15.86
N ASN A 24 -19.47 -29.24 -15.58
CA ASN A 24 -18.54 -28.21 -15.11
C ASN A 24 -18.00 -27.34 -16.27
N GLY A 25 -18.01 -27.86 -17.50
CA GLY A 25 -17.61 -27.18 -18.74
C GLY A 25 -18.73 -26.39 -19.41
N ALA A 26 -19.97 -26.50 -18.92
CA ALA A 26 -21.09 -25.64 -19.30
C ALA A 26 -21.05 -24.28 -18.59
N ALA A 27 -19.85 -23.75 -18.33
CA ALA A 27 -19.68 -22.31 -18.22
C ALA A 27 -19.98 -21.75 -19.62
N THR A 28 -21.11 -21.07 -19.73
CA THR A 28 -21.56 -20.41 -20.95
C THR A 28 -20.39 -19.68 -21.61
N VAL A 29 -20.07 -20.06 -22.85
CA VAL A 29 -19.17 -19.31 -23.74
C VAL A 29 -19.93 -18.05 -24.17
N ASP A 30 -20.07 -17.08 -23.26
CA ASP A 30 -20.90 -15.89 -23.43
C ASP A 30 -20.06 -14.63 -23.24
N ARG A 31 -19.57 -14.07 -24.36
CA ARG A 31 -18.78 -12.82 -24.44
C ARG A 31 -17.49 -12.85 -23.59
N PRO A 32 -16.50 -11.98 -23.85
CA PRO A 32 -15.51 -11.70 -22.82
C PRO A 32 -16.28 -11.11 -21.63
N ALA A 33 -16.50 -11.92 -20.59
CA ALA A 33 -17.13 -11.47 -19.36
C ALA A 33 -16.31 -10.29 -18.85
N LEU A 34 -16.96 -9.12 -18.73
CA LEU A 34 -16.29 -7.94 -18.19
C LEU A 34 -15.68 -8.30 -16.84
N PRO A 35 -14.47 -7.79 -16.54
CA PRO A 35 -13.78 -8.15 -15.32
C PRO A 35 -14.65 -7.80 -14.09
N PRO A 36 -14.75 -8.73 -13.11
CA PRO A 36 -15.59 -8.51 -11.94
C PRO A 36 -14.92 -7.50 -11.00
N ALA A 37 -15.68 -6.45 -10.67
CA ALA A 37 -15.30 -5.42 -9.70
C ALA A 37 -16.19 -5.55 -8.46
N LEU A 38 -15.60 -5.83 -7.31
CA LEU A 38 -16.35 -5.96 -6.06
C LEU A 38 -16.82 -4.56 -5.61
N VAL A 39 -18.13 -4.34 -5.53
CA VAL A 39 -18.71 -3.07 -5.07
C VAL A 39 -19.16 -3.20 -3.62
N LEU A 40 -18.64 -2.31 -2.77
CA LEU A 40 -19.02 -2.18 -1.36
C LEU A 40 -19.93 -0.96 -1.20
N GLY A 41 -21.24 -1.20 -1.20
CA GLY A 41 -22.28 -0.17 -1.16
C GLY A 41 -23.31 -0.35 -2.27
N ASP A 42 -23.96 0.73 -2.69
CA ASP A 42 -24.97 0.70 -3.76
C ASP A 42 -24.34 1.00 -5.12
N ALA A 43 -24.25 -0.03 -5.97
CA ALA A 43 -23.73 0.09 -7.33
C ALA A 43 -24.45 1.17 -8.18
N LYS A 44 -25.71 1.49 -7.89
CA LYS A 44 -26.47 2.51 -8.64
C LYS A 44 -25.96 3.93 -8.43
N ARG A 45 -25.23 4.20 -7.34
CA ARG A 45 -24.65 5.51 -7.03
C ARG A 45 -23.30 5.73 -7.71
N LEU A 46 -22.72 4.70 -8.32
CA LEU A 46 -21.48 4.78 -9.06
C LEU A 46 -21.74 5.30 -10.49
N PRO A 47 -20.76 6.00 -11.09
CA PRO A 47 -20.88 6.51 -12.45
C PRO A 47 -20.99 5.37 -13.47
N GLU A 48 -21.96 5.47 -14.39
CA GLU A 48 -22.26 4.45 -15.41
C GLU A 48 -21.04 4.11 -16.30
N LYS A 49 -20.12 5.06 -16.47
CA LYS A 49 -18.87 4.88 -17.22
C LYS A 49 -18.00 3.72 -16.67
N LEU A 50 -18.08 3.42 -15.37
CA LEU A 50 -17.38 2.27 -14.78
C LEU A 50 -17.96 0.94 -15.27
N PHE A 51 -19.29 0.86 -15.38
CA PHE A 51 -19.99 -0.35 -15.78
C PHE A 51 -19.87 -0.67 -17.27
N ALA A 52 -19.40 0.28 -18.07
CA ALA A 52 -19.00 0.01 -19.45
C ALA A 52 -17.75 -0.90 -19.54
N HIS A 53 -16.98 -1.01 -18.44
CA HIS A 53 -15.66 -1.63 -18.44
C HIS A 53 -15.45 -2.68 -17.34
N CYS A 54 -16.33 -2.72 -16.34
CA CYS A 54 -16.31 -3.71 -15.27
C CYS A 54 -17.73 -4.20 -14.98
N ARG A 55 -17.85 -5.46 -14.56
CA ARG A 55 -19.11 -5.99 -14.04
C ARG A 55 -19.17 -5.75 -12.53
N PRO A 56 -20.21 -5.10 -11.99
CA PRO A 56 -20.38 -4.99 -10.54
C PRO A 56 -20.64 -6.37 -9.94
N ALA A 57 -19.84 -6.72 -8.93
CA ALA A 57 -19.98 -7.92 -8.13
C ALA A 57 -20.31 -7.57 -6.68
N THR A 58 -21.00 -8.47 -5.98
CA THR A 58 -21.44 -8.27 -4.60
C THR A 58 -20.61 -9.10 -3.61
N LEU A 59 -20.75 -8.82 -2.32
CA LEU A 59 -20.16 -9.61 -1.23
C LEU A 59 -20.59 -11.08 -1.26
N GLU A 60 -21.78 -11.40 -1.76
CA GLU A 60 -22.24 -12.79 -1.93
C GLU A 60 -21.46 -13.52 -3.03
N GLU A 61 -21.02 -12.81 -4.06
CA GLU A 61 -20.14 -13.37 -5.09
C GLU A 61 -18.73 -13.62 -4.53
N LEU A 62 -18.23 -12.71 -3.69
CA LEU A 62 -16.98 -12.93 -2.95
C LEU A 62 -17.06 -14.17 -2.05
N ALA A 63 -18.16 -14.33 -1.31
CA ALA A 63 -18.37 -15.50 -0.45
C ALA A 63 -18.39 -16.82 -1.24
N ARG A 64 -18.91 -16.80 -2.48
CA ARG A 64 -18.90 -17.96 -3.39
C ARG A 64 -17.53 -18.22 -4.00
N ALA A 65 -16.80 -17.17 -4.38
CA ALA A 65 -15.45 -17.29 -4.95
C ALA A 65 -14.42 -17.73 -3.92
N GLY A 66 -14.58 -17.32 -2.65
CA GLY A 66 -13.70 -17.67 -1.54
C GLY A 66 -12.36 -16.91 -1.50
N CYS A 67 -12.01 -16.17 -2.56
CA CYS A 67 -10.80 -15.36 -2.64
C CYS A 67 -11.05 -13.99 -3.27
N ILE A 68 -10.34 -12.97 -2.79
CA ILE A 68 -10.48 -11.59 -3.30
C ILE A 68 -9.69 -11.37 -4.59
N SER A 69 -8.65 -12.18 -4.84
CA SER A 69 -7.91 -12.25 -6.11
C SER A 69 -8.74 -12.74 -7.32
N ALA A 70 -9.95 -13.24 -7.10
CA ALA A 70 -10.90 -13.50 -8.18
C ALA A 70 -11.50 -12.21 -8.79
N PHE A 71 -11.24 -11.05 -8.18
CA PHE A 71 -11.73 -9.74 -8.59
C PHE A 71 -10.59 -8.86 -9.10
N ASP A 72 -10.84 -8.12 -10.17
CA ASP A 72 -9.84 -7.21 -10.77
C ASP A 72 -9.63 -5.95 -9.93
N CYS A 73 -10.68 -5.50 -9.25
CA CYS A 73 -10.62 -4.37 -8.33
C CYS A 73 -11.74 -4.40 -7.29
N VAL A 74 -11.56 -3.60 -6.24
CA VAL A 74 -12.58 -3.31 -5.23
C VAL A 74 -12.96 -1.84 -5.31
N ILE A 75 -14.26 -1.55 -5.29
CA ILE A 75 -14.82 -0.20 -5.32
C ILE A 75 -15.61 0.03 -4.04
N ILE A 76 -15.17 1.00 -3.25
CA ILE A 76 -15.82 1.48 -2.05
C ILE A 76 -16.77 2.63 -2.44
N GLU A 77 -18.06 2.35 -2.48
CA GLU A 77 -19.09 3.35 -2.75
C GLU A 77 -19.53 4.07 -1.48
N SER A 78 -19.67 3.36 -0.36
CA SER A 78 -20.04 3.94 0.92
C SER A 78 -19.33 3.27 2.09
N LEU A 79 -18.98 4.08 3.09
CA LEU A 79 -18.36 3.66 4.35
C LEU A 79 -19.07 4.33 5.52
N THR A 80 -19.49 3.53 6.47
CA THR A 80 -19.89 4.03 7.78
C THR A 80 -18.67 4.53 8.57
N THR A 81 -18.89 5.41 9.54
CA THR A 81 -17.82 5.90 10.44
C THR A 81 -17.10 4.76 11.16
N LYS A 82 -17.84 3.70 11.52
CA LYS A 82 -17.29 2.48 12.14
C LYS A 82 -16.33 1.78 11.18
N GLN A 83 -16.76 1.50 9.95
CA GLN A 83 -15.95 0.81 8.95
C GLN A 83 -14.71 1.63 8.57
N LEU A 84 -14.86 2.95 8.41
CA LEU A 84 -13.73 3.85 8.16
C LEU A 84 -12.66 3.75 9.26
N ALA A 85 -13.07 3.85 10.54
CA ALA A 85 -12.15 3.73 11.67
C ALA A 85 -11.52 2.33 11.74
N SER A 86 -12.32 1.29 11.57
CA SER A 86 -11.87 -0.10 11.55
C SER A 86 -10.81 -0.37 10.48
N LEU A 87 -11.03 0.09 9.25
CA LEU A 87 -10.07 -0.05 8.16
C LEU A 87 -8.80 0.76 8.42
N ALA A 88 -8.92 2.01 8.88
CA ALA A 88 -7.76 2.86 9.15
C ALA A 88 -6.87 2.31 10.28
N LEU A 89 -7.46 1.61 11.25
CA LEU A 89 -6.75 0.99 12.37
C LEU A 89 -6.28 -0.45 12.10
N GLY A 90 -6.58 -1.03 10.94
CA GLY A 90 -6.21 -2.41 10.65
C GLY A 90 -7.04 -3.46 11.41
N LEU A 91 -8.24 -3.11 11.86
CA LEU A 91 -9.13 -3.95 12.67
C LEU A 91 -10.48 -4.13 11.97
N PRO A 92 -10.60 -5.07 11.02
CA PRO A 92 -11.79 -5.20 10.17
C PRO A 92 -13.01 -5.64 10.99
N SER A 93 -14.10 -4.87 10.91
CA SER A 93 -15.30 -5.08 11.75
C SER A 93 -16.36 -5.99 11.14
N ASP A 94 -16.32 -6.20 9.82
CA ASP A 94 -17.31 -6.94 9.05
C ASP A 94 -16.69 -7.50 7.75
N ASP A 95 -17.49 -8.21 6.96
CA ASP A 95 -17.06 -8.87 5.72
C ASP A 95 -16.58 -7.87 4.66
N ALA A 96 -17.23 -6.70 4.58
CA ALA A 96 -16.80 -5.63 3.70
C ALA A 96 -15.40 -5.12 4.07
N CYS A 97 -15.15 -4.89 5.36
CA CYS A 97 -13.84 -4.48 5.83
C CYS A 97 -12.77 -5.56 5.60
N ARG A 98 -13.14 -6.83 5.80
CA ARG A 98 -12.25 -7.97 5.52
C ARG A 98 -11.91 -8.06 4.03
N ALA A 99 -12.87 -7.81 3.15
CA ALA A 99 -12.65 -7.80 1.71
C ALA A 99 -11.69 -6.67 1.29
N VAL A 100 -11.87 -5.45 1.79
CA VAL A 100 -10.94 -4.34 1.52
C VAL A 100 -9.54 -4.64 2.03
N MET A 101 -9.44 -5.15 3.26
CA MET A 101 -8.14 -5.47 3.85
C MET A 101 -7.42 -6.59 3.09
N GLY A 102 -8.16 -7.64 2.72
CA GLY A 102 -7.65 -8.70 1.84
C GLY A 102 -7.18 -8.15 0.50
N ALA A 103 -7.96 -7.27 -0.13
CA ALA A 103 -7.58 -6.66 -1.40
C ALA A 103 -6.27 -5.86 -1.31
N LEU A 104 -6.14 -5.03 -0.27
CA LEU A 104 -4.91 -4.25 -0.03
C LEU A 104 -3.69 -5.15 0.20
N LEU A 105 -3.86 -6.25 0.93
CA LEU A 105 -2.78 -7.20 1.23
C LEU A 105 -2.41 -8.07 0.02
N GLU A 106 -3.39 -8.47 -0.80
CA GLU A 106 -3.19 -9.25 -2.03
C GLU A 106 -2.75 -8.36 -3.22
N GLY A 107 -2.72 -7.04 -3.05
CA GLY A 107 -2.35 -6.09 -4.10
C GLY A 107 -3.45 -5.85 -5.14
N VAL A 108 -4.68 -6.26 -4.86
CA VAL A 108 -5.85 -5.96 -5.68
C VAL A 108 -6.16 -4.47 -5.53
N PRO A 109 -6.27 -3.70 -6.64
CA PRO A 109 -6.48 -2.26 -6.57
C PRO A 109 -7.82 -1.93 -5.92
N VAL A 110 -7.77 -1.02 -4.94
CA VAL A 110 -8.96 -0.53 -4.22
C VAL A 110 -9.20 0.93 -4.59
N PHE A 111 -10.42 1.24 -5.00
CA PHE A 111 -10.88 2.58 -5.33
C PHE A 111 -11.99 3.01 -4.38
N MET A 112 -12.08 4.30 -4.09
CA MET A 112 -13.09 4.86 -3.19
C MET A 112 -13.75 6.10 -3.80
N ALA A 113 -15.07 6.14 -3.78
CA ALA A 113 -15.85 7.31 -4.20
C ALA A 113 -15.59 8.49 -3.25
N ASP A 114 -15.61 9.71 -3.77
CA ASP A 114 -15.32 10.92 -2.98
C ASP A 114 -16.34 11.11 -1.84
N ASP A 115 -17.60 10.75 -2.07
CA ASP A 115 -18.67 10.84 -1.08
C ASP A 115 -18.86 9.54 -0.27
N ALA A 116 -17.94 8.57 -0.39
CA ALA A 116 -18.04 7.31 0.33
C ALA A 116 -17.99 7.47 1.86
N PRO A 117 -17.09 8.28 2.44
CA PRO A 117 -17.04 8.45 3.89
C PRO A 117 -18.27 9.23 4.39
N ALA A 118 -19.13 8.57 5.18
CA ALA A 118 -20.40 9.15 5.64
C ALA A 118 -20.27 10.48 6.40
N HIS A 119 -19.11 10.74 7.04
CA HIS A 119 -18.91 11.98 7.81
C HIS A 119 -18.82 13.23 6.94
N ARG A 120 -18.51 13.09 5.64
CA ARG A 120 -18.43 14.23 4.71
C ARG A 120 -19.77 14.94 4.52
N ALA A 121 -20.89 14.24 4.71
CA ALA A 121 -22.23 14.85 4.74
C ALA A 121 -22.40 15.91 5.84
N PHE A 122 -21.53 15.91 6.86
CA PHE A 122 -21.54 16.87 7.96
C PHE A 122 -20.46 17.95 7.82
N GLN A 123 -19.85 18.11 6.65
CA GLN A 123 -18.84 19.14 6.42
C GLN A 123 -19.36 20.54 6.81
N GLY A 124 -18.55 21.27 7.58
CA GLY A 124 -18.91 22.60 8.09
C GLY A 124 -19.95 22.59 9.22
N ARG A 125 -20.35 21.41 9.72
CA ARG A 125 -21.28 21.24 10.84
C ARG A 125 -20.62 20.43 11.96
N GLY A 126 -20.95 20.75 13.20
CA GLY A 126 -20.49 20.00 14.38
C GLY A 126 -19.02 20.23 14.75
N SER A 127 -18.42 19.23 15.41
CA SER A 127 -17.07 19.34 15.96
C SER A 127 -16.00 19.26 14.86
N ALA A 128 -15.27 20.36 14.68
CA ALA A 128 -14.13 20.42 13.75
C ALA A 128 -13.03 19.39 14.09
N ALA A 129 -12.81 19.12 15.37
CA ALA A 129 -11.81 18.15 15.82
C ALA A 129 -12.19 16.72 15.42
N LEU A 130 -13.47 16.34 15.58
CA LEU A 130 -13.96 15.03 15.16
C LEU A 130 -13.89 14.88 13.63
N TYR A 131 -14.26 15.92 12.89
CA TYR A 131 -14.17 15.91 11.44
C TYR A 131 -12.71 15.73 10.96
N ALA A 132 -11.77 16.46 11.57
CA ALA A 132 -10.35 16.36 11.25
C ALA A 132 -9.77 14.97 11.53
N LEU A 133 -10.21 14.31 12.62
CA LEU A 133 -9.84 12.94 12.95
C LEU A 133 -10.34 11.94 11.89
N LEU A 134 -11.60 12.07 11.46
CA LEU A 134 -12.18 11.19 10.44
C LEU A 134 -11.55 11.39 9.07
N GLU A 135 -11.22 12.62 8.69
CA GLU A 135 -10.40 12.88 7.51
C GLU A 135 -8.97 12.33 7.67
N GLY A 136 -8.45 12.25 8.89
CA GLY A 136 -7.21 11.53 9.20
C GLY A 136 -7.28 10.05 8.83
N TYR A 137 -8.39 9.39 9.16
CA TYR A 137 -8.63 8.00 8.77
C TYR A 137 -8.75 7.83 7.26
N VAL A 138 -9.42 8.76 6.56
CA VAL A 138 -9.45 8.75 5.08
C VAL A 138 -8.04 8.83 4.52
N ARG A 139 -7.20 9.77 5.00
CA ARG A 139 -5.80 9.88 4.58
C ARG A 139 -5.01 8.60 4.85
N GLN A 140 -5.26 7.94 5.98
CA GLN A 140 -4.61 6.66 6.30
C GLN A 140 -4.95 5.57 5.28
N LEU A 141 -6.21 5.49 4.83
CA LEU A 141 -6.59 4.55 3.76
C LEU A 141 -5.87 4.86 2.44
N MET A 142 -5.70 6.14 2.10
CA MET A 142 -4.91 6.54 0.93
C MET A 142 -3.44 6.12 1.05
N ILE A 143 -2.88 6.21 2.27
CA ILE A 143 -1.52 5.73 2.57
C ILE A 143 -1.42 4.22 2.40
N PHE A 144 -2.45 3.46 2.75
CA PHE A 144 -2.48 2.01 2.54
C PHE A 144 -2.62 1.61 1.07
N GLY A 145 -3.09 2.52 0.21
CA GLY A 145 -3.20 2.29 -1.24
C GLY A 145 -4.60 2.29 -1.80
N VAL A 146 -5.58 2.73 -1.02
CA VAL A 146 -6.87 3.13 -1.57
C VAL A 146 -6.68 4.35 -2.47
N LYS A 147 -7.18 4.29 -3.70
CA LYS A 147 -7.11 5.38 -4.68
C LYS A 147 -8.48 6.07 -4.83
N PRO A 148 -8.54 7.34 -5.23
CA PRO A 148 -9.81 7.98 -5.52
C PRO A 148 -10.46 7.32 -6.75
N LEU A 149 -11.78 7.31 -6.82
CA LEU A 149 -12.54 6.70 -7.91
C LEU A 149 -12.21 7.31 -9.29
N SER A 150 -11.79 8.58 -9.32
CA SER A 150 -11.31 9.24 -10.54
C SER A 150 -10.17 8.47 -11.22
N CYS A 151 -9.27 7.85 -10.45
CA CYS A 151 -8.18 7.04 -11.01
C CYS A 151 -8.66 5.75 -11.68
N ALA A 152 -9.83 5.23 -11.33
CA ALA A 152 -10.41 4.06 -12.00
C ALA A 152 -11.01 4.42 -13.37
N LEU A 153 -11.49 5.66 -13.50
CA LEU A 153 -12.05 6.19 -14.74
C LEU A 153 -10.95 6.53 -15.77
N ASP A 154 -9.80 7.00 -15.28
CA ASP A 154 -8.66 7.42 -16.11
C ASP A 154 -7.61 6.30 -16.22
N ARG A 155 -7.80 5.37 -17.16
CA ARG A 155 -6.91 4.21 -17.43
C ARG A 155 -5.46 4.54 -17.85
N SER A 156 -5.05 5.81 -17.86
CA SER A 156 -3.68 6.22 -18.18
C SER A 156 -2.72 6.15 -16.98
N ALA A 157 -3.24 5.97 -15.77
CA ALA A 157 -2.41 5.93 -14.57
C ALA A 157 -1.75 4.55 -14.37
N PRO A 158 -0.42 4.46 -14.22
CA PRO A 158 0.24 3.20 -13.92
C PRO A 158 -0.31 2.61 -12.62
N THR A 159 -0.64 1.32 -12.65
CA THR A 159 -1.20 0.56 -11.53
C THR A 159 -0.21 0.38 -10.38
N SER A 160 1.04 0.83 -10.53
CA SER A 160 2.06 0.79 -9.47
C SER A 160 1.63 1.65 -8.28
N PHE A 161 1.32 0.99 -7.17
CA PHE A 161 1.17 1.65 -5.89
C PHE A 161 2.54 2.13 -5.41
N THR A 162 2.77 3.43 -5.43
CA THR A 162 3.78 4.07 -4.58
C THR A 162 3.07 4.60 -3.34
N PRO A 163 3.36 4.08 -2.14
CA PRO A 163 2.76 4.60 -0.91
C PRO A 163 3.09 6.10 -0.79
N PRO A 164 2.09 6.98 -0.56
CA PRO A 164 2.38 8.35 -0.23
C PRO A 164 3.11 8.35 1.12
N VAL A 165 4.35 8.83 1.13
CA VAL A 165 5.20 8.91 2.33
C VAL A 165 4.43 9.71 3.41
N PRO A 166 4.09 9.10 4.57
CA PRO A 166 3.43 9.79 5.67
C PRO A 166 4.15 11.09 6.02
N GLN A 167 3.40 12.15 6.30
CA GLN A 167 3.96 13.46 6.65
C GLN A 167 4.83 13.42 7.91
N GLU A 168 4.63 12.43 8.79
CA GLU A 168 5.51 12.18 9.95
C GLU A 168 6.89 11.63 9.56
N GLN A 169 7.00 10.97 8.40
CA GLN A 169 8.28 10.61 7.79
C GLN A 169 8.84 11.73 6.87
N ARG A 170 8.04 12.76 6.54
CA ARG A 170 8.55 14.01 5.92
C ARG A 170 9.31 14.90 6.91
N ALA A 171 9.15 14.72 8.22
CA ALA A 171 9.97 15.42 9.20
C ALA A 171 11.48 15.05 9.11
N SER A 172 11.84 14.00 8.37
CA SER A 172 13.23 13.67 8.02
C SER A 172 13.62 14.06 6.59
N ARG A 173 12.70 14.67 5.83
CA ARG A 173 12.92 15.05 4.42
C ARG A 173 12.21 16.36 4.09
N ALA A 174 12.39 17.36 4.96
CA ALA A 174 12.21 18.74 4.56
C ALA A 174 13.42 19.13 3.70
N VAL A 175 13.26 18.99 2.38
CA VAL A 175 14.09 19.72 1.43
C VAL A 175 13.76 21.19 1.63
N PHE A 176 14.52 21.85 2.49
CA PHE A 176 14.63 23.30 2.43
C PHE A 176 15.47 23.61 1.19
N GLU A 177 14.80 23.99 0.10
CA GLU A 177 15.46 24.71 -0.97
C GLU A 177 15.82 26.10 -0.45
N THR A 178 17.00 26.18 0.16
CA THR A 178 17.90 27.35 0.17
C THR A 178 19.23 26.92 0.79
N HIS A 179 20.15 26.54 -0.10
CA HIS A 179 21.61 26.49 0.10
C HIS A 179 22.16 25.96 1.44
N ALA A 180 21.98 24.66 1.68
CA ALA A 180 22.98 23.89 2.41
C ALA A 180 22.99 22.47 1.84
N GLN A 181 23.76 22.25 0.76
CA GLN A 181 24.22 20.90 0.48
C GLN A 181 24.98 20.45 1.73
N PRO A 182 24.60 19.35 2.41
CA PRO A 182 25.44 18.78 3.44
C PRO A 182 26.77 18.47 2.76
N ASN A 183 27.80 19.22 3.12
CA ASN A 183 29.11 19.07 2.54
C ASN A 183 29.69 17.78 3.11
N TYR A 184 29.36 16.64 2.50
CA TYR A 184 29.78 15.30 2.95
C TYR A 184 31.31 15.20 3.06
N ASP A 185 32.05 16.03 2.31
CA ASP A 185 33.49 16.17 2.38
C ASP A 185 34.01 16.72 3.74
N ARG A 186 33.13 17.30 4.56
CA ARG A 186 33.47 17.86 5.88
C ARG A 186 32.92 17.03 7.04
N LEU A 187 32.40 15.83 6.80
CA LEU A 187 31.90 14.93 7.84
C LEU A 187 32.90 13.81 8.13
N VAL A 188 33.49 13.81 9.32
CA VAL A 188 34.36 12.72 9.78
C VAL A 188 33.50 11.68 10.46
N THR A 189 33.30 10.57 9.77
CA THR A 189 32.66 9.36 10.30
C THR A 189 33.68 8.46 11.00
N GLU A 190 33.20 7.49 11.78
CA GLU A 190 34.05 6.53 12.50
C GLU A 190 35.06 5.82 11.58
N ALA A 191 34.58 5.33 10.43
CA ALA A 191 35.44 4.65 9.45
C ALA A 191 36.54 5.57 8.88
N HIS A 192 36.27 6.88 8.78
CA HIS A 192 37.25 7.86 8.34
C HIS A 192 38.27 8.17 9.46
N ALA A 193 37.81 8.27 10.71
CA ALA A 193 38.69 8.46 11.87
C ALA A 193 39.68 7.31 12.07
N VAL A 194 39.24 6.06 11.89
CA VAL A 194 40.13 4.88 11.99
C VAL A 194 41.25 4.95 10.95
N ARG A 195 40.94 5.35 9.72
CA ARG A 195 41.93 5.50 8.64
C ARG A 195 42.92 6.63 8.92
N LEU A 196 42.42 7.78 9.38
CA LEU A 196 43.27 8.92 9.73
C LEU A 196 44.19 8.60 10.91
N CYS A 197 43.73 7.86 11.91
CA CYS A 197 44.59 7.39 13.02
C CYS A 197 45.65 6.37 12.57
N ALA A 198 45.38 5.58 11.54
CA ALA A 198 46.34 4.62 11.00
C ALA A 198 47.46 5.30 10.19
N GLU A 199 47.17 6.46 9.58
CA GLU A 199 48.10 7.20 8.71
C GLU A 199 48.82 8.35 9.44
N ALA A 200 48.30 8.84 10.56
CA ALA A 200 48.82 10.01 11.27
C ALA A 200 49.74 9.68 12.46
N ASN A 201 50.89 10.33 12.53
CA ASN A 201 51.79 10.29 13.69
C ASN A 201 51.36 11.30 14.78
N GLY A 202 50.26 10.99 15.48
CA GLY A 202 49.91 11.57 16.79
C GLY A 202 49.17 12.92 16.79
N ALA A 203 49.14 13.66 15.69
CA ALA A 203 48.34 14.90 15.57
C ALA A 203 47.63 14.97 14.22
N ILE A 204 46.32 15.23 14.24
CA ILE A 204 45.49 15.40 13.05
C ILE A 204 44.92 16.82 13.07
N SER A 205 45.26 17.61 12.05
CA SER A 205 44.64 18.92 11.83
C SER A 205 43.43 18.76 10.91
N LEU A 206 42.26 19.23 11.36
CA LEU A 206 41.03 19.21 10.59
C LEU A 206 40.68 20.61 10.12
N ALA A 207 40.20 20.71 8.88
CA ALA A 207 39.81 21.97 8.27
C ALA A 207 38.69 22.69 9.06
N PRO A 208 38.64 24.03 9.02
CA PRO A 208 37.61 24.81 9.71
C PRO A 208 36.20 24.41 9.25
N GLY A 209 35.33 24.09 10.21
CA GLY A 209 33.93 23.70 9.94
C GLY A 209 33.74 22.22 9.61
N THR A 210 34.71 21.38 9.95
CA THR A 210 34.58 19.91 9.89
C THR A 210 33.68 19.41 11.03
N LEU A 211 32.65 18.64 10.68
CA LEU A 211 31.75 17.98 11.63
C LEU A 211 32.31 16.61 11.97
N VAL A 212 32.59 16.38 13.26
CA VAL A 212 33.07 15.09 13.76
C VAL A 212 31.90 14.39 14.43
N THR A 213 31.57 13.18 13.98
CA THR A 213 30.52 12.39 14.64
C THR A 213 30.98 11.96 16.05
N PRO A 214 30.05 11.73 17.00
CA PRO A 214 30.40 11.24 18.33
C PRO A 214 31.28 9.98 18.29
N ALA A 215 30.92 9.02 17.42
CA ALA A 215 31.69 7.79 17.22
C ALA A 215 33.12 8.04 16.70
N ALA A 216 33.32 9.01 15.79
CA ALA A 216 34.65 9.38 15.33
C ALA A 216 35.50 10.02 16.44
N ARG A 217 34.88 10.80 17.33
CA ARG A 217 35.56 11.40 18.48
C ARG A 217 36.03 10.35 19.48
N ASP A 218 35.25 9.29 19.69
CA ASP A 218 35.62 8.17 20.55
C ASP A 218 36.84 7.42 20.00
N VAL A 219 36.92 7.24 18.67
CA VAL A 219 38.09 6.65 18.00
C VAL A 219 39.35 7.50 18.15
N PHE A 220 39.26 8.82 17.98
CA PHE A 220 40.42 9.70 18.20
C PHE A 220 40.89 9.70 19.66
N ALA A 221 39.96 9.67 20.61
CA ALA A 221 40.27 9.60 22.03
C ALA A 221 40.94 8.27 22.41
N ALA A 222 40.45 7.15 21.88
CA ALA A 222 41.02 5.82 22.11
C ALA A 222 42.44 5.68 21.51
N ALA A 223 42.70 6.35 20.38
CA ALA A 223 44.02 6.36 19.74
C ALA A 223 45.02 7.36 20.37
N GLY A 224 44.60 8.17 21.35
CA GLY A 224 45.45 9.18 21.99
C GLY A 224 45.88 10.34 21.07
N VAL A 225 45.15 10.56 19.97
CA VAL A 225 45.50 11.53 18.94
C VAL A 225 44.90 12.90 19.26
N THR A 226 45.73 13.94 19.24
CA THR A 226 45.25 15.32 19.50
C THR A 226 44.68 15.93 18.23
N VAL A 227 43.36 16.18 18.22
CA VAL A 227 42.66 16.78 17.08
C VAL A 227 42.62 18.31 17.25
N THR A 228 43.22 19.03 16.31
CA THR A 228 43.18 20.50 16.30
C THR A 228 42.29 20.97 15.16
N ILE A 229 41.23 21.72 15.48
CA ILE A 229 40.34 22.34 14.47
C ILE A 229 40.80 23.79 14.33
N GLU A 230 41.34 24.15 13.16
CA GLU A 230 41.74 25.53 12.90
C GLU A 230 40.49 26.43 12.96
N ARG A 231 40.48 27.42 13.86
CA ARG A 231 39.39 28.40 13.96
C ARG A 231 39.69 29.53 12.98
N LYS A 232 38.77 29.77 12.05
CA LYS A 232 38.78 30.98 11.22
C LYS A 232 38.63 32.20 12.15
N GLN A 233 39.68 33.01 12.28
CA GLN A 233 39.58 34.32 12.94
C GLN A 233 38.56 35.19 12.19
N PRO A 234 37.78 36.03 12.92
CA PRO A 234 36.64 36.77 12.37
C PRO A 234 37.04 37.73 11.24
#